data_AF-A0A959YBS4-F1
#
_entry.id   AF-A0A959YBS4-F1
#
_cell.length_a   1.000
_cell.length_b   1.000
_cell.length_c   1.000
_cell.angle_alpha   90.00
_cell.angle_beta   90.00
_cell.angle_gamma   90.00
#
_symmetry.space_group_name_H-M   'P 1'
#
loop_
_entity.id
_entity.type
_entity.pdbx_description
1 polymer ?
#
loop_
_entity_poly.entity_id
_entity_poly.type
_entity_poly.pdbx_seq_one_letter_code
_entity_poly.pdbx_strand_id
1 'polypeptide(L)'
;GVDVLITSVHQTSYRASRDFGIPDATFELLRTLQRGRRMVHVHFANPYRLANTDAVHRLDGLVVAYEDEPDAQAMAAQALFGARATDGVLPVTASLFFSGGDGLRTAALGTFTYDLPEAVGVSASELAHIDTIVQEGLEAKAYPGCQVMVAVNGTVIWDKAYGHPTYKDDRPVRTDDLYDLASLTKVAATTFSLMRLVDEGKVDLDADLGTYLDELNGKHELHARMKLRDILTHQAGLKAWVPFYKRLLDKGQWRPGMFTDKEDEAHTVRVAQRVYMRTEYRDSLYVWLLNTPVGRHGEYVYSDMGYYLLQRLIERVSGLPLNVYVERTFYGPMGLHTLTYMPYWRFPKERIMPTEYDVEFRRQQVWGDVHDPGAAMLGGVAGHAGLFGDAQDVGALMQLLLNKGTYGGRRYLSEAVVKEFTRCQYCKMEDAGSDATDAEKARRAQGRRAEQGKDENRRGLGFDKPVRDGEGGPTCDCVSYASFGHTGFTGTMMWADPEQQVVYVFLSNRVYPVAANRKLLELDIRTRIQEVIHDAVGGRVVADNAS
;
A
#
# COMPACT_ATOMS: atom_id res chain seq x y z
N GLY A 1 -9.39 20.40 14.76
CA GLY A 1 -9.13 21.75 14.25
C GLY A 1 -8.15 21.64 13.10
N VAL A 2 -7.92 22.70 12.32
CA VAL A 2 -6.86 22.73 11.30
C VAL A 2 -5.56 23.16 11.99
N ASP A 3 -4.53 22.30 11.98
CA ASP A 3 -3.27 22.55 12.69
C ASP A 3 -2.32 23.52 11.95
N VAL A 4 -2.43 23.58 10.62
CA VAL A 4 -1.70 24.48 9.70
C VAL A 4 -2.60 24.78 8.51
N LEU A 5 -2.72 26.06 8.13
CA LEU A 5 -3.39 26.49 6.91
C LEU A 5 -2.35 26.75 5.82
N ILE A 6 -2.40 25.99 4.73
CA ILE A 6 -1.59 26.24 3.54
C ILE A 6 -2.40 27.08 2.56
N THR A 7 -1.81 28.16 2.06
CA THR A 7 -2.43 29.04 1.06
C THR A 7 -1.49 29.22 -0.12
N SER A 8 -2.05 29.35 -1.31
CA SER A 8 -1.34 29.73 -2.53
C SER A 8 -2.15 30.75 -3.31
N VAL A 9 -1.48 31.55 -4.13
CA VAL A 9 -2.13 32.48 -5.07
C VAL A 9 -1.73 32.09 -6.48
N HIS A 10 -2.72 32.01 -7.37
CA HIS A 10 -2.59 31.60 -8.76
C HIS A 10 -3.16 32.68 -9.69
N GLN A 11 -3.03 32.47 -11.00
CA GLN A 11 -3.34 33.39 -12.10
C GLN A 11 -2.54 34.70 -12.00
N THR A 12 -1.25 34.58 -11.68
CA THR A 12 -0.37 35.74 -11.46
C THR A 12 0.18 36.31 -12.78
N SER A 13 0.91 37.42 -12.70
CA SER A 13 1.48 38.10 -13.87
C SER A 13 2.91 38.55 -13.60
N TYR A 14 3.75 38.55 -14.63
CA TYR A 14 5.07 39.19 -14.57
C TYR A 14 5.03 40.72 -14.61
N ARG A 15 3.86 41.33 -14.89
CA ARG A 15 3.74 42.78 -15.09
C ARG A 15 3.63 43.52 -13.75
N ALA A 16 4.67 44.30 -13.43
CA ALA A 16 4.66 45.20 -12.27
C ALA A 16 3.50 46.21 -12.32
N SER A 17 3.11 46.68 -13.51
CA SER A 17 1.99 47.63 -13.70
C SER A 17 0.61 47.04 -13.37
N ARG A 18 0.53 45.74 -13.08
CA ARG A 18 -0.69 45.04 -12.65
C ARG A 18 -0.50 44.41 -11.27
N ASP A 19 0.46 44.90 -10.49
CA ASP A 19 0.83 44.34 -9.18
C ASP A 19 1.06 42.83 -9.23
N PHE A 20 1.68 42.38 -10.32
CA PHE A 20 1.95 40.98 -10.60
C PHE A 20 0.71 40.06 -10.57
N GLY A 21 -0.47 40.62 -10.82
CA GLY A 21 -1.74 39.89 -10.80
C GLY A 21 -2.32 39.64 -9.41
N ILE A 22 -1.71 40.20 -8.35
CA ILE A 22 -2.14 39.97 -6.96
C ILE A 22 -2.66 41.30 -6.38
N PRO A 23 -3.99 41.51 -6.27
CA PRO A 23 -4.54 42.74 -5.69
C PRO A 23 -4.33 42.79 -4.16
N ASP A 24 -4.40 43.98 -3.57
CA ASP A 24 -4.24 44.17 -2.10
C ASP A 24 -5.29 43.39 -1.28
N ALA A 25 -6.49 43.24 -1.82
CA ALA A 25 -7.56 42.43 -1.22
C ALA A 25 -7.12 40.97 -0.93
N THR A 26 -6.19 40.42 -1.72
CA THR A 26 -5.62 39.09 -1.47
C THR A 26 -4.82 39.08 -0.16
N PHE A 27 -4.01 40.09 0.10
CA PHE A 27 -3.23 40.19 1.33
C PHE A 27 -4.12 40.48 2.55
N GLU A 28 -5.22 41.23 2.37
CA GLU A 28 -6.23 41.41 3.43
C GLU A 28 -6.94 40.09 3.77
N LEU A 29 -7.22 39.26 2.77
CA LEU A 29 -7.77 37.92 2.96
C LEU A 29 -6.77 37.02 3.70
N LEU A 30 -5.51 36.98 3.30
CA LEU A 30 -4.45 36.22 3.99
C LEU A 30 -4.35 36.65 5.46
N ARG A 31 -4.33 37.96 5.74
CA ARG A 31 -4.32 38.49 7.11
C ARG A 31 -5.55 38.06 7.91
N THR A 32 -6.72 38.00 7.28
CA THR A 32 -7.96 37.56 7.93
C THR A 32 -7.91 36.07 8.25
N LEU A 33 -7.42 35.25 7.31
CA LEU A 33 -7.31 33.81 7.46
C LEU A 33 -6.26 33.40 8.52
N GLN A 34 -5.22 34.21 8.71
CA GLN A 34 -4.11 33.95 9.65
C GLN A 34 -4.51 34.12 11.12
N ARG A 35 -5.63 34.79 11.44
CA ARG A 35 -6.02 35.10 12.82
C ARG A 35 -6.18 33.84 13.68
N GLY A 36 -5.20 33.61 14.55
CA GLY A 36 -5.17 32.49 15.49
C GLY A 36 -4.81 31.14 14.89
N ARG A 37 -4.20 31.12 13.70
CA ARG A 37 -3.83 29.88 12.98
C ARG A 37 -2.40 29.97 12.48
N ARG A 38 -1.68 28.84 12.51
CA ARG A 38 -0.40 28.74 11.80
C ARG A 38 -0.67 28.75 10.31
N MET A 39 0.05 29.57 9.56
CA MET A 39 -0.14 29.72 8.12
C MET A 39 1.17 29.64 7.35
N VAL A 40 1.18 28.81 6.31
CA VAL A 40 2.23 28.79 5.29
C VAL A 40 1.64 29.33 3.99
N HIS A 41 2.34 30.27 3.36
CA HIS A 41 1.94 30.85 2.08
C HIS A 41 2.93 30.47 0.98
N VAL A 42 2.41 30.02 -0.17
CA VAL A 42 3.18 29.79 -1.38
C VAL A 42 2.89 30.90 -2.38
N HIS A 43 3.94 31.68 -2.67
CA HIS A 43 3.89 32.86 -3.51
C HIS A 43 4.40 32.52 -4.92
N PHE A 44 3.47 32.21 -5.83
CA PHE A 44 3.74 31.97 -7.25
C PHE A 44 3.77 33.27 -8.06
N ALA A 45 4.56 34.24 -7.62
CA ALA A 45 4.74 35.50 -8.34
C ALA A 45 6.10 36.13 -8.04
N ASN A 46 6.39 37.23 -8.71
CA ASN A 46 7.58 38.02 -8.44
C ASN A 46 7.63 38.45 -6.94
N PRO A 47 8.78 38.29 -6.26
CA PRO A 47 8.92 38.64 -4.85
C PRO A 47 8.65 40.12 -4.55
N TYR A 48 8.83 41.03 -5.50
CA TYR A 48 8.51 42.46 -5.29
C TYR A 48 7.05 42.70 -4.96
N ARG A 49 6.14 41.75 -5.22
CA ARG A 49 4.74 41.92 -4.80
C ARG A 49 4.56 41.87 -3.28
N LEU A 50 5.53 41.30 -2.57
CA LEU A 50 5.58 41.27 -1.11
C LEU A 50 5.95 42.65 -0.53
N ALA A 51 6.39 43.60 -1.37
CA ALA A 51 6.59 44.98 -0.98
C ALA A 51 5.26 45.60 -0.53
N ASN A 52 5.29 46.35 0.57
CA ASN A 52 4.17 47.14 1.09
C ASN A 52 2.98 46.36 1.68
N THR A 53 3.18 45.13 2.17
CA THR A 53 2.10 44.40 2.85
C THR A 53 2.46 43.97 4.28
N ASP A 54 1.73 44.52 5.25
CA ASP A 54 1.81 44.07 6.66
C ASP A 54 1.17 42.68 6.88
N ALA A 55 0.65 42.04 5.83
CA ALA A 55 0.01 40.74 5.94
C ALA A 55 1.04 39.60 6.01
N VAL A 56 2.15 39.73 5.27
CA VAL A 56 3.08 38.62 5.04
C VAL A 56 4.14 38.44 6.14
N HIS A 57 4.43 39.47 6.93
CA HIS A 57 5.38 39.35 8.06
C HIS A 57 4.85 38.50 9.23
N ARG A 58 3.56 38.14 9.22
CA ARG A 58 2.92 37.31 10.25
C ARG A 58 2.73 35.86 9.84
N LEU A 59 3.21 35.49 8.66
CA LEU A 59 3.17 34.11 8.19
C LEU A 59 4.20 33.29 8.97
N ASP A 60 3.85 32.04 9.30
CA ASP A 60 4.76 31.09 9.92
C ASP A 60 5.73 30.48 8.89
N GLY A 61 5.36 30.51 7.61
CA GLY A 61 6.21 30.11 6.51
C GLY A 61 5.84 30.82 5.21
N LEU A 62 6.85 31.12 4.40
CA LEU A 62 6.70 31.70 3.06
C LEU A 62 7.59 30.92 2.09
N VAL A 63 6.97 30.37 1.05
CA VAL A 63 7.67 29.76 -0.08
C VAL A 63 7.53 30.70 -1.26
N VAL A 64 8.64 31.29 -1.73
CA VAL A 64 8.64 32.14 -2.92
C VAL A 64 8.99 31.27 -4.12
N ALA A 65 7.97 30.88 -4.89
CA ALA A 65 8.08 29.97 -6.03
C ALA A 65 8.23 30.68 -7.39
N TYR A 66 8.18 32.02 -7.40
CA TYR A 66 8.39 32.93 -8.54
C TYR A 66 7.34 32.87 -9.65
N GLU A 67 7.11 31.69 -10.20
CA GLU A 67 6.34 31.48 -11.41
C GLU A 67 5.09 30.67 -11.10
N ASP A 68 3.98 31.02 -11.74
CA ASP A 68 2.72 30.28 -11.62
C ASP A 68 2.56 29.30 -12.77
N GLU A 69 3.56 28.45 -12.95
CA GLU A 69 3.60 27.39 -13.95
C GLU A 69 3.46 26.02 -13.26
N PRO A 70 2.89 25.00 -13.94
CA PRO A 70 2.65 23.68 -13.36
C PRO A 70 3.90 23.04 -12.71
N ASP A 71 5.07 23.20 -13.32
CA ASP A 71 6.32 22.64 -12.80
C ASP A 71 6.76 23.33 -11.50
N ALA A 72 6.64 24.65 -11.42
CA ALA A 72 6.93 25.42 -10.21
C ALA A 72 5.95 25.06 -9.08
N GLN A 73 4.67 24.85 -9.41
CA GLN A 73 3.65 24.39 -8.47
C GLN A 73 3.96 23.00 -7.92
N ALA A 74 4.36 22.06 -8.79
CA ALA A 74 4.75 20.71 -8.40
C ALA A 74 6.01 20.71 -7.50
N MET A 75 7.03 21.51 -7.84
CA MET A 75 8.24 21.65 -7.03
C MET A 75 7.95 22.28 -5.67
N ALA A 76 7.12 23.34 -5.63
CA ALA A 76 6.73 23.98 -4.38
C ALA A 76 5.94 23.02 -3.47
N ALA A 77 5.05 22.20 -4.02
CA ALA A 77 4.36 21.16 -3.26
C ALA A 77 5.34 20.12 -2.70
N GLN A 78 6.26 19.61 -3.52
CA GLN A 78 7.28 18.65 -3.08
C GLN A 78 8.18 19.22 -1.98
N ALA A 79 8.60 20.49 -2.09
CA ALA A 79 9.35 21.18 -1.06
C ALA A 79 8.54 21.35 0.24
N LEU A 80 7.29 21.79 0.13
CA LEU A 80 6.41 22.06 1.28
C LEU A 80 6.16 20.81 2.12
N PHE A 81 5.99 19.65 1.47
CA PHE A 81 5.77 18.37 2.13
C PHE A 81 7.09 17.61 2.41
N GLY A 82 8.24 18.25 2.22
CA GLY A 82 9.56 17.71 2.55
C GLY A 82 10.03 16.55 1.68
N ALA A 83 9.41 16.33 0.51
CA ALA A 83 9.90 15.36 -0.47
C ALA A 83 11.29 15.77 -1.01
N ARG A 84 11.50 17.08 -1.21
CA ARG A 84 12.77 17.64 -1.66
C ARG A 84 13.39 18.54 -0.59
N ALA A 85 14.71 18.46 -0.49
CA ALA A 85 15.48 19.44 0.26
C ALA A 85 15.40 20.80 -0.45
N THR A 86 15.43 21.89 0.33
CA THR A 86 15.47 23.26 -0.20
C THR A 86 16.67 24.00 0.35
N ASP A 87 17.34 24.77 -0.50
CA ASP A 87 18.43 25.68 -0.11
C ASP A 87 18.33 27.06 -0.79
N GLY A 88 17.19 27.34 -1.43
CA GLY A 88 16.91 28.59 -2.12
C GLY A 88 16.95 29.80 -1.19
N VAL A 89 17.47 30.90 -1.73
CA VAL A 89 17.52 32.22 -1.08
C VAL A 89 16.89 33.27 -1.99
N LEU A 90 16.38 34.34 -1.42
CA LEU A 90 15.90 35.48 -2.17
C LEU A 90 17.08 36.15 -2.90
N PRO A 91 17.06 36.27 -4.23
CA PRO A 91 18.07 36.99 -5.01
C PRO A 91 17.90 38.51 -4.92
N VAL A 92 16.76 38.99 -4.40
CA VAL A 92 16.40 40.41 -4.32
C VAL A 92 15.80 40.74 -2.96
N THR A 93 15.98 41.98 -2.50
CA THR A 93 15.25 42.51 -1.35
C THR A 93 13.81 42.82 -1.76
N ALA A 94 12.86 42.08 -1.20
CA ALA A 94 11.44 42.19 -1.49
C ALA A 94 10.73 43.20 -0.58
N SER A 95 11.14 43.31 0.68
CA SER A 95 10.60 44.26 1.66
C SER A 95 11.57 44.47 2.82
N LEU A 96 11.20 45.31 3.80
CA LEU A 96 11.95 45.46 5.06
C LEU A 96 12.00 44.17 5.90
N PHE A 97 11.12 43.20 5.62
CA PHE A 97 11.06 41.91 6.32
C PHE A 97 11.71 40.76 5.53
N PHE A 98 11.98 40.96 4.24
CA PHE A 98 12.50 39.94 3.33
C PHE A 98 13.61 40.54 2.46
N SER A 99 14.86 40.33 2.89
CA SER A 99 16.07 40.85 2.26
C SER A 99 16.65 39.88 1.24
N GLY A 100 17.39 40.42 0.27
CA GLY A 100 18.22 39.59 -0.60
C GLY A 100 19.22 38.79 0.24
N GLY A 101 19.31 37.48 -0.01
CA GLY A 101 20.07 36.51 0.76
C GLY A 101 19.25 35.72 1.78
N ASP A 102 18.02 36.15 2.10
CA ASP A 102 17.18 35.43 3.06
C ASP A 102 16.67 34.11 2.46
N GLY A 103 16.78 33.02 3.20
CA GLY A 103 16.29 31.70 2.81
C GLY A 103 16.46 30.69 3.93
N LEU A 104 15.64 29.64 3.92
CA LEU A 104 15.71 28.55 4.89
C LEU A 104 16.16 27.27 4.20
N ARG A 105 17.16 26.63 4.80
CA ARG A 105 17.61 25.30 4.37
C ARG A 105 16.75 24.23 5.03
N THR A 106 16.19 23.32 4.23
CA THR A 106 15.43 22.16 4.70
C THR A 106 16.03 20.88 4.14
N ALA A 107 15.92 19.79 4.89
CA ALA A 107 16.36 18.47 4.44
C ALA A 107 15.18 17.70 3.85
N ALA A 108 15.44 16.83 2.87
CA ALA A 108 14.46 15.87 2.40
C ALA A 108 14.11 14.88 3.52
N LEU A 109 12.82 14.57 3.65
CA LEU A 109 12.29 13.66 4.66
C LEU A 109 12.27 12.20 4.18
N GLY A 110 12.63 11.93 2.92
CA GLY A 110 12.57 10.58 2.35
C GLY A 110 11.14 10.07 2.16
N THR A 111 10.21 10.97 1.83
CA THR A 111 8.96 10.61 1.15
C THR A 111 9.22 10.49 -0.36
N PHE A 112 8.21 10.06 -1.13
CA PHE A 112 8.32 10.09 -2.58
C PHE A 112 8.56 11.50 -3.13
N THR A 113 9.50 11.58 -4.07
CA THR A 113 9.60 12.70 -5.02
C THR A 113 8.87 12.33 -6.31
N TYR A 114 8.60 13.33 -7.14
CA TYR A 114 7.92 13.18 -8.43
C TYR A 114 8.74 13.92 -9.48
N ASP A 115 9.05 13.25 -10.58
CA ASP A 115 9.86 13.81 -11.67
C ASP A 115 9.66 13.02 -12.97
N LEU A 116 10.28 13.52 -14.04
CA LEU A 116 10.37 12.81 -15.31
C LEU A 116 11.26 11.55 -15.16
N PRO A 117 11.03 10.49 -15.95
CA PRO A 117 11.90 9.30 -15.98
C PRO A 117 13.40 9.62 -16.12
N GLU A 118 13.72 10.64 -16.94
CA GLU A 118 15.09 11.04 -17.22
C GLU A 118 15.85 11.55 -15.98
N ALA A 119 15.13 12.10 -14.99
CA ALA A 119 15.73 12.59 -13.75
C ALA A 119 16.36 11.47 -12.91
N VAL A 120 15.96 10.22 -13.16
CA VAL A 120 16.54 9.01 -12.56
C VAL A 120 17.16 8.10 -13.63
N GLY A 121 17.58 8.66 -14.76
CA GLY A 121 18.31 7.93 -15.79
C GLY A 121 17.51 6.81 -16.45
N VAL A 122 16.18 6.94 -16.50
CA VAL A 122 15.28 6.00 -17.20
C VAL A 122 14.71 6.70 -18.43
N SER A 123 14.64 5.99 -19.56
CA SER A 123 14.07 6.56 -20.79
C SER A 123 12.53 6.59 -20.73
N ALA A 124 11.91 7.77 -20.92
CA ALA A 124 10.46 7.85 -21.03
C ALA A 124 9.90 7.06 -22.23
N SER A 125 10.65 6.92 -23.32
CA SER A 125 10.20 6.16 -24.50
C SER A 125 10.19 4.65 -24.26
N GLU A 126 11.08 4.14 -23.40
CA GLU A 126 11.08 2.73 -22.99
C GLU A 126 9.88 2.46 -22.08
N LEU A 127 9.64 3.30 -21.06
CA LEU A 127 8.47 3.18 -20.18
C LEU A 127 7.13 3.36 -20.90
N ALA A 128 7.09 4.08 -22.02
CA ALA A 128 5.86 4.24 -22.81
C ALA A 128 5.26 2.90 -23.30
N HIS A 129 6.03 1.81 -23.34
CA HIS A 129 5.50 0.47 -23.65
C HIS A 129 4.50 -0.02 -22.61
N ILE A 130 4.51 0.52 -21.38
CA ILE A 130 3.49 0.27 -20.36
C ILE A 130 2.10 0.65 -20.88
N ASP A 131 1.97 1.80 -21.57
CA ASP A 131 0.68 2.25 -22.13
C ASP A 131 0.14 1.18 -23.09
N THR A 132 1.01 0.60 -23.94
CA THR A 132 0.61 -0.43 -24.92
C THR A 132 0.08 -1.68 -24.24
N ILE A 133 0.82 -2.21 -23.25
CA ILE A 133 0.41 -3.43 -22.53
C ILE A 133 -0.91 -3.20 -21.77
N VAL A 134 -1.09 -2.01 -21.19
CA VAL A 134 -2.34 -1.65 -20.49
C VAL A 134 -3.50 -1.58 -21.46
N GLN A 135 -3.33 -0.99 -22.65
CA GLN A 135 -4.37 -0.92 -23.67
C GLN A 135 -4.77 -2.31 -24.18
N GLU A 136 -3.81 -3.21 -24.42
CA GLU A 136 -4.11 -4.60 -24.77
C GLU A 136 -5.02 -5.26 -23.71
N GLY A 137 -4.76 -5.01 -22.43
CA GLY A 137 -5.58 -5.48 -21.32
C GLY A 137 -7.00 -4.92 -21.33
N LEU A 138 -7.16 -3.63 -21.61
CA LEU A 138 -8.46 -2.96 -21.71
C LEU A 138 -9.27 -3.51 -22.90
N GLU A 139 -8.65 -3.62 -24.07
CA GLU A 139 -9.25 -4.16 -25.29
C GLU A 139 -9.70 -5.62 -25.12
N ALA A 140 -8.86 -6.43 -24.47
CA ALA A 140 -9.19 -7.82 -24.15
C ALA A 140 -10.26 -7.94 -23.07
N LYS A 141 -10.64 -6.85 -22.38
CA LYS A 141 -11.50 -6.85 -21.20
C LYS A 141 -10.92 -7.69 -20.07
N ALA A 142 -9.61 -7.56 -19.82
CA ALA A 142 -8.95 -8.13 -18.65
C ALA A 142 -9.37 -7.42 -17.36
N TYR A 143 -9.66 -6.13 -17.44
CA TYR A 143 -10.22 -5.28 -16.39
C TYR A 143 -10.93 -4.10 -17.09
N PRO A 144 -11.92 -3.45 -16.45
CA PRO A 144 -12.49 -2.21 -16.98
C PRO A 144 -11.60 -0.99 -16.69
N GLY A 145 -10.84 -1.02 -15.59
CA GLY A 145 -9.92 0.04 -15.22
C GLY A 145 -8.75 -0.43 -14.36
N CYS A 146 -7.65 0.32 -14.40
CA CYS A 146 -6.46 0.05 -13.60
C CYS A 146 -5.65 1.32 -13.30
N GLN A 147 -4.74 1.22 -12.34
CA GLN A 147 -3.69 2.20 -12.05
C GLN A 147 -2.33 1.51 -12.06
N VAL A 148 -1.34 2.17 -12.65
CA VAL A 148 0.06 1.71 -12.67
C VAL A 148 0.94 2.80 -12.09
N MET A 149 1.71 2.44 -11.05
CA MET A 149 2.68 3.33 -10.43
C MET A 149 4.07 2.67 -10.41
N VAL A 150 5.09 3.45 -10.77
CA VAL A 150 6.50 3.06 -10.75
C VAL A 150 7.30 4.16 -10.07
N ALA A 151 8.09 3.77 -9.06
CA ALA A 151 9.09 4.63 -8.46
C ALA A 151 10.48 3.98 -8.55
N VAL A 152 11.49 4.79 -8.82
CA VAL A 152 12.90 4.39 -8.90
C VAL A 152 13.71 5.33 -8.00
N ASN A 153 14.51 4.80 -7.09
CA ASN A 153 15.26 5.57 -6.08
C ASN A 153 14.39 6.54 -5.25
N GLY A 154 13.14 6.17 -4.96
CA GLY A 154 12.21 7.05 -4.24
C GLY A 154 11.63 8.21 -5.06
N THR A 155 11.81 8.19 -6.38
CA THR A 155 11.16 9.13 -7.32
C THR A 155 10.09 8.40 -8.13
N VAL A 156 8.84 8.85 -8.03
CA VAL A 156 7.73 8.39 -8.86
C VAL A 156 7.91 8.96 -10.26
N ILE A 157 8.11 8.08 -11.23
CA ILE A 157 8.37 8.42 -12.65
C ILE A 157 7.22 7.97 -13.56
N TRP A 158 6.28 7.22 -13.01
CA TRP A 158 5.07 6.82 -13.69
C TRP A 158 3.95 6.67 -12.66
N ASP A 159 2.86 7.40 -12.82
CA ASP A 159 1.62 7.22 -12.06
C ASP A 159 0.45 7.58 -12.97
N LYS A 160 -0.18 6.55 -13.55
CA LYS A 160 -1.24 6.72 -14.54
C LYS A 160 -2.41 5.80 -14.23
N ALA A 161 -3.61 6.34 -14.41
CA ALA A 161 -4.88 5.61 -14.36
C ALA A 161 -5.46 5.43 -15.76
N TYR A 162 -6.12 4.30 -15.99
CA TYR A 162 -6.61 3.89 -17.31
C TYR A 162 -8.01 3.28 -17.22
N GLY A 163 -8.75 3.38 -18.32
CA GLY A 163 -10.07 2.79 -18.45
C GLY A 163 -11.12 3.52 -17.61
N HIS A 164 -12.14 2.76 -17.19
CA HIS A 164 -13.32 3.27 -16.47
C HIS A 164 -13.67 2.33 -15.30
N PRO A 165 -14.39 2.80 -14.25
CA PRO A 165 -14.79 1.93 -13.13
C PRO A 165 -15.57 0.69 -13.56
N THR A 166 -16.41 0.80 -14.59
CA THR A 166 -17.10 -0.31 -15.25
C THR A 166 -17.00 -0.20 -16.78
N TYR A 167 -17.37 -1.25 -17.52
CA TYR A 167 -17.42 -1.23 -18.98
C TYR A 167 -18.48 -0.29 -19.59
N LYS A 168 -19.31 0.36 -18.76
CA LYS A 168 -20.41 1.23 -19.20
C LYS A 168 -20.28 2.66 -18.67
N ASP A 169 -19.36 2.93 -17.75
CA ASP A 169 -19.18 4.26 -17.21
C ASP A 169 -18.49 5.18 -18.24
N ASP A 170 -18.80 6.46 -18.15
CA ASP A 170 -18.24 7.55 -18.96
C ASP A 170 -17.09 8.29 -18.24
N ARG A 171 -16.99 8.15 -16.90
CA ARG A 171 -15.92 8.75 -16.11
C ARG A 171 -14.63 7.94 -16.22
N PRO A 172 -13.50 8.54 -16.62
CA PRO A 172 -12.20 7.86 -16.58
C PRO A 172 -11.79 7.57 -15.13
N VAL A 173 -11.06 6.47 -14.94
CA VAL A 173 -10.39 6.19 -13.66
C VAL A 173 -9.42 7.33 -13.33
N ARG A 174 -9.32 7.68 -12.05
CA ARG A 174 -8.35 8.62 -11.50
C ARG A 174 -7.29 7.90 -10.68
N THR A 175 -6.12 8.50 -10.54
CA THR A 175 -5.04 7.99 -9.70
C THR A 175 -5.36 8.02 -8.20
N ASP A 176 -6.46 8.67 -7.81
CA ASP A 176 -6.98 8.71 -6.45
C ASP A 176 -8.17 7.75 -6.20
N ASP A 177 -8.56 6.93 -7.18
CA ASP A 177 -9.63 5.94 -7.00
C ASP A 177 -9.16 4.74 -6.17
N LEU A 178 -10.00 4.28 -5.24
CA LEU A 178 -9.68 3.21 -4.31
C LEU A 178 -10.03 1.85 -4.89
N TYR A 179 -9.07 0.94 -4.88
CA TYR A 179 -9.24 -0.46 -5.27
C TYR A 179 -9.38 -1.35 -4.05
N ASP A 180 -10.21 -2.40 -4.16
CA ASP A 180 -10.13 -3.52 -3.21
C ASP A 180 -8.78 -4.23 -3.39
N LEU A 181 -7.94 -4.19 -2.37
CA LEU A 181 -6.57 -4.67 -2.45
C LEU A 181 -6.47 -6.20 -2.29
N ALA A 182 -7.57 -6.89 -1.97
CA ALA A 182 -7.62 -8.32 -1.73
C ALA A 182 -6.45 -8.77 -0.83
N SER A 183 -5.68 -9.77 -1.29
CA SER A 183 -4.58 -10.36 -0.52
C SER A 183 -3.38 -9.45 -0.28
N LEU A 184 -3.27 -8.28 -0.92
CA LEU A 184 -2.25 -7.31 -0.49
C LEU A 184 -2.47 -6.87 0.96
N THR A 185 -3.70 -7.00 1.49
CA THR A 185 -4.03 -6.81 2.91
C THR A 185 -3.14 -7.64 3.84
N LYS A 186 -2.80 -8.88 3.46
CA LYS A 186 -1.90 -9.76 4.22
C LYS A 186 -0.60 -9.05 4.56
N VAL A 187 -0.04 -8.40 3.56
CA VAL A 187 1.21 -7.66 3.70
C VAL A 187 0.95 -6.29 4.30
N ALA A 188 0.18 -5.46 3.61
CA ALA A 188 -0.03 -4.05 3.90
C ALA A 188 -0.67 -3.77 5.27
N ALA A 189 -1.34 -4.76 5.88
CA ALA A 189 -1.89 -4.66 7.22
C ALA A 189 -1.31 -5.66 8.21
N THR A 190 -1.51 -6.97 8.00
CA THR A 190 -1.13 -7.99 8.99
C THR A 190 0.37 -8.11 9.16
N THR A 191 1.12 -8.22 8.05
CA THR A 191 2.59 -8.32 8.12
C THR A 191 3.20 -7.06 8.71
N PHE A 192 2.81 -5.86 8.25
CA PHE A 192 3.30 -4.60 8.85
C PHE A 192 3.01 -4.50 10.35
N SER A 193 1.81 -4.92 10.78
CA SER A 193 1.45 -4.94 12.19
C SER A 193 2.33 -5.90 12.99
N LEU A 194 2.60 -7.10 12.47
CA LEU A 194 3.50 -8.07 13.11
C LEU A 194 4.94 -7.59 13.13
N MET A 195 5.43 -6.97 12.05
CA MET A 195 6.76 -6.36 12.01
C MET A 195 6.91 -5.36 13.15
N ARG A 196 5.92 -4.48 13.36
CA ARG A 196 5.97 -3.53 14.48
C ARG A 196 6.00 -4.23 15.83
N LEU A 197 5.15 -5.23 16.05
CA LEU A 197 5.08 -5.94 17.32
C LEU A 197 6.36 -6.75 17.60
N VAL A 198 7.02 -7.28 16.57
CA VAL A 198 8.35 -7.91 16.68
C VAL A 198 9.41 -6.86 17.01
N ASP A 199 9.40 -5.71 16.34
CA ASP A 199 10.33 -4.59 16.59
C ASP A 199 10.22 -4.05 18.01
N GLU A 200 9.01 -4.09 18.60
CA GLU A 200 8.73 -3.74 19.99
C GLU A 200 9.05 -4.87 21.00
N GLY A 201 9.49 -6.04 20.53
CA GLY A 201 9.77 -7.20 21.37
C GLY A 201 8.53 -7.86 21.98
N LYS A 202 7.33 -7.56 21.46
CA LYS A 202 6.05 -8.09 21.95
C LYS A 202 5.66 -9.41 21.30
N VAL A 203 6.18 -9.68 20.10
CA VAL A 203 5.95 -10.92 19.35
C VAL A 203 7.29 -11.53 18.97
N ASP A 204 7.40 -12.84 19.15
CA ASP A 204 8.53 -13.68 18.74
C ASP A 204 8.07 -14.57 17.58
N LEU A 205 8.79 -14.51 16.47
CA LEU A 205 8.49 -15.25 15.24
C LEU A 205 8.63 -16.76 15.40
N ASP A 206 9.48 -17.19 16.34
CA ASP A 206 9.76 -18.61 16.59
C ASP A 206 8.92 -19.18 17.73
N ALA A 207 8.09 -18.35 18.37
CA ALA A 207 7.11 -18.79 19.34
C ALA A 207 5.90 -19.47 18.67
N ASP A 208 5.26 -20.31 19.47
CA ASP A 208 4.04 -21.01 19.11
C ASP A 208 2.84 -20.06 19.24
N LEU A 209 1.83 -20.22 18.37
CA LEU A 209 0.62 -19.39 18.37
C LEU A 209 -0.10 -19.37 19.73
N GLY A 210 -0.10 -20.50 20.44
CA GLY A 210 -0.69 -20.68 21.76
C GLY A 210 -0.02 -19.87 22.87
N THR A 211 1.17 -19.31 22.63
CA THR A 211 1.80 -18.33 23.54
C THR A 211 0.99 -17.02 23.58
N TYR A 212 0.35 -16.64 22.47
CA TYR A 212 -0.41 -15.40 22.35
C TYR A 212 -1.92 -15.63 22.40
N LEU A 213 -2.39 -16.79 21.94
CA LEU A 213 -3.80 -17.20 21.95
C LEU A 213 -3.97 -18.38 22.90
N ASP A 214 -3.99 -18.07 24.19
CA ASP A 214 -4.03 -19.05 25.27
C ASP A 214 -5.29 -19.94 25.24
N GLU A 215 -6.38 -19.44 24.67
CA GLU A 215 -7.61 -20.20 24.45
C GLU A 215 -7.45 -21.43 23.54
N LEU A 216 -6.36 -21.50 22.76
CA LEU A 216 -6.05 -22.65 21.91
C LEU A 216 -5.45 -23.81 22.70
N ASN A 217 -4.80 -23.53 23.82
CA ASN A 217 -4.14 -24.56 24.64
C ASN A 217 -5.19 -25.48 25.28
N GLY A 218 -4.95 -26.78 25.22
CA GLY A 218 -5.85 -27.84 25.67
C GLY A 218 -7.06 -28.13 24.78
N LYS A 219 -7.40 -27.23 23.84
CA LYS A 219 -8.60 -27.36 22.97
C LYS A 219 -8.26 -27.56 21.49
N HIS A 220 -7.27 -26.82 20.99
CA HIS A 220 -6.84 -26.80 19.60
C HIS A 220 -5.31 -26.92 19.51
N GLU A 221 -4.76 -27.94 20.18
CA GLU A 221 -3.31 -28.17 20.34
C GLU A 221 -2.50 -28.10 19.04
N LEU A 222 -3.05 -28.59 17.93
CA LEU A 222 -2.38 -28.51 16.63
C LEU A 222 -2.17 -27.06 16.18
N HIS A 223 -3.17 -26.19 16.38
CA HIS A 223 -3.05 -24.76 16.07
C HIS A 223 -2.17 -24.05 17.10
N ALA A 224 -2.32 -24.39 18.38
CA ALA A 224 -1.54 -23.80 19.46
C ALA A 224 -0.04 -23.96 19.22
N ARG A 225 0.42 -25.10 18.70
CA ARG A 225 1.85 -25.39 18.43
C ARG A 225 2.36 -24.89 17.08
N MET A 226 1.54 -24.18 16.30
CA MET A 226 2.02 -23.61 15.03
C MET A 226 2.96 -22.45 15.30
N LYS A 227 4.19 -22.52 14.78
CA LYS A 227 5.12 -21.39 14.83
C LYS A 227 4.62 -20.26 13.94
N LEU A 228 4.74 -19.02 14.41
CA LEU A 228 4.32 -17.85 13.62
C LEU A 228 5.07 -17.76 12.29
N ARG A 229 6.36 -18.10 12.30
CA ARG A 229 7.19 -18.20 11.09
C ARG A 229 6.62 -19.15 10.03
N ASP A 230 6.10 -20.30 10.45
CA ASP A 230 5.53 -21.29 9.52
C ASP A 230 4.15 -20.84 8.99
N ILE A 231 3.38 -20.08 9.78
CA ILE A 231 2.13 -19.47 9.32
C ILE A 231 2.42 -18.39 8.26
N LEU A 232 3.36 -17.48 8.54
CA LEU A 232 3.75 -16.37 7.65
C LEU A 232 4.40 -16.84 6.34
N THR A 233 4.92 -18.06 6.31
CA THR A 233 5.52 -18.68 5.11
C THR A 233 4.62 -19.73 4.47
N HIS A 234 3.37 -19.83 4.91
CA HIS A 234 2.36 -20.73 4.32
C HIS A 234 2.75 -22.22 4.37
N GLN A 235 3.39 -22.67 5.43
CA GLN A 235 3.78 -24.08 5.61
C GLN A 235 3.32 -24.69 6.94
N ALA A 236 2.39 -24.02 7.62
CA ALA A 236 1.77 -24.50 8.85
C ALA A 236 0.77 -25.66 8.62
N GLY A 237 0.60 -26.14 7.39
CA GLY A 237 -0.37 -27.18 7.03
C GLY A 237 -1.83 -26.68 6.96
N LEU A 238 -2.06 -25.37 7.04
CA LEU A 238 -3.41 -24.80 6.97
C LEU A 238 -3.98 -24.91 5.55
N LYS A 239 -5.29 -25.18 5.44
CA LYS A 239 -5.98 -25.19 4.13
C LYS A 239 -5.90 -23.84 3.44
N ALA A 240 -5.90 -23.86 2.11
CA ALA A 240 -5.81 -22.65 1.31
C ALA A 240 -6.96 -21.65 1.61
N TRP A 241 -8.20 -22.12 1.44
CA TRP A 241 -9.41 -21.31 1.61
C TRP A 241 -10.61 -22.19 1.95
N VAL A 242 -11.58 -21.65 2.70
CA VAL A 242 -12.83 -22.32 3.06
C VAL A 242 -14.01 -21.37 2.80
N PRO A 243 -15.03 -21.77 2.01
CA PRO A 243 -16.20 -20.94 1.74
C PRO A 243 -17.18 -20.93 2.93
N PHE A 244 -16.83 -20.24 4.03
CA PHE A 244 -17.63 -20.25 5.25
C PHE A 244 -19.08 -19.79 5.05
N TYR A 245 -19.29 -18.81 4.15
CA TYR A 245 -20.63 -18.28 3.83
C TYR A 245 -21.60 -19.37 3.35
N LYS A 246 -21.13 -20.45 2.71
CA LYS A 246 -21.99 -21.55 2.26
C LYS A 246 -22.71 -22.26 3.41
N ARG A 247 -22.19 -22.18 4.64
CA ARG A 247 -22.86 -22.70 5.84
C ARG A 247 -24.14 -21.93 6.18
N LEU A 248 -24.24 -20.68 5.73
CA LEU A 248 -25.40 -19.81 5.90
C LEU A 248 -26.38 -19.90 4.72
N LEU A 249 -26.09 -20.77 3.75
CA LEU A 249 -26.94 -21.05 2.62
C LEU A 249 -27.66 -22.41 2.79
N ASP A 250 -28.85 -22.52 2.20
CA ASP A 250 -29.57 -23.75 1.94
C ASP A 250 -30.08 -23.73 0.49
N LYS A 251 -29.66 -24.70 -0.32
CA LYS A 251 -29.96 -24.77 -1.77
C LYS A 251 -29.71 -23.44 -2.51
N GLY A 252 -28.62 -22.76 -2.15
CA GLY A 252 -28.23 -21.47 -2.71
C GLY A 252 -29.01 -20.26 -2.20
N GLN A 253 -30.01 -20.45 -1.33
CA GLN A 253 -30.76 -19.38 -0.65
C GLN A 253 -30.17 -19.09 0.73
N TRP A 254 -30.28 -17.84 1.19
CA TRP A 254 -30.00 -17.52 2.59
C TRP A 254 -30.90 -18.36 3.49
N ARG A 255 -30.32 -19.00 4.51
CA ARG A 255 -31.13 -19.66 5.53
C ARG A 255 -32.03 -18.61 6.23
N PRO A 256 -33.27 -18.98 6.60
CA PRO A 256 -34.19 -18.03 7.22
C PRO A 256 -33.58 -17.32 8.44
N GLY A 257 -33.69 -15.99 8.46
CA GLY A 257 -33.26 -15.17 9.59
C GLY A 257 -31.74 -15.02 9.76
N MET A 258 -30.91 -15.40 8.78
CA MET A 258 -29.46 -15.18 8.84
C MET A 258 -29.04 -13.77 8.46
N PHE A 259 -29.80 -13.13 7.57
CA PHE A 259 -29.51 -11.82 7.02
C PHE A 259 -30.75 -10.94 7.01
N THR A 260 -30.53 -9.64 7.16
CA THR A 260 -31.54 -8.58 7.03
C THR A 260 -31.03 -7.48 6.10
N ASP A 261 -31.94 -6.65 5.60
CA ASP A 261 -31.61 -5.54 4.70
C ASP A 261 -31.24 -4.24 5.44
N LYS A 262 -31.37 -4.25 6.76
CA LYS A 262 -31.04 -3.17 7.69
C LYS A 262 -30.39 -3.71 8.95
N GLU A 263 -29.55 -2.90 9.56
CA GLU A 263 -28.97 -3.19 10.85
C GLU A 263 -30.06 -3.26 11.93
N ASP A 264 -29.97 -4.27 12.80
CA ASP A 264 -30.80 -4.42 13.99
C ASP A 264 -30.00 -5.05 15.13
N GLU A 265 -30.62 -5.25 16.30
CA GLU A 265 -29.95 -5.78 17.50
C GLU A 265 -29.29 -7.15 17.28
N ALA A 266 -29.84 -7.98 16.39
CA ALA A 266 -29.30 -9.31 16.10
C ALA A 266 -28.33 -9.30 14.90
N HIS A 267 -28.48 -8.38 13.94
CA HIS A 267 -27.75 -8.32 12.68
C HIS A 267 -26.90 -7.04 12.57
N THR A 268 -25.72 -7.07 13.18
CA THR A 268 -24.80 -5.92 13.20
C THR A 268 -23.64 -6.04 12.21
N VAL A 269 -23.43 -7.22 11.60
CA VAL A 269 -22.27 -7.46 10.73
C VAL A 269 -22.63 -7.16 9.29
N ARG A 270 -22.24 -5.98 8.78
CA ARG A 270 -22.40 -5.63 7.37
C ARG A 270 -21.51 -6.51 6.48
N VAL A 271 -22.11 -7.26 5.57
CA VAL A 271 -21.40 -8.09 4.57
C VAL A 271 -21.46 -7.49 3.15
N ALA A 272 -22.45 -6.63 2.90
CA ALA A 272 -22.59 -5.82 1.69
C ALA A 272 -23.55 -4.65 1.95
N GLN A 273 -23.67 -3.73 0.98
CA GLN A 273 -24.71 -2.70 1.00
C GLN A 273 -26.10 -3.30 1.22
N ARG A 274 -26.74 -2.89 2.32
CA ARG A 274 -28.06 -3.39 2.76
C ARG A 274 -28.09 -4.92 2.94
N VAL A 275 -27.02 -5.53 3.42
CA VAL A 275 -27.00 -6.94 3.83
C VAL A 275 -26.23 -7.05 5.14
N TYR A 276 -26.95 -7.37 6.21
CA TYR A 276 -26.42 -7.49 7.55
C TYR A 276 -26.60 -8.91 8.07
N MET A 277 -25.51 -9.55 8.47
CA MET A 277 -25.46 -10.90 9.03
C MET A 277 -25.63 -10.86 10.54
N ARG A 278 -26.22 -11.92 11.11
CA ARG A 278 -26.26 -12.09 12.57
C ARG A 278 -24.87 -12.00 13.21
N THR A 279 -24.80 -11.28 14.33
CA THR A 279 -23.57 -11.01 15.08
C THR A 279 -22.84 -12.28 15.52
N GLU A 280 -23.58 -13.30 15.94
CA GLU A 280 -23.08 -14.59 16.44
C GLU A 280 -22.23 -15.40 15.44
N TYR A 281 -22.40 -15.15 14.13
CA TYR A 281 -21.62 -15.87 13.11
C TYR A 281 -20.18 -15.41 12.97
N ARG A 282 -19.83 -14.23 13.50
CA ARG A 282 -18.45 -13.78 13.58
C ARG A 282 -17.60 -14.72 14.45
N ASP A 283 -18.14 -15.15 15.59
CA ASP A 283 -17.48 -16.12 16.46
C ASP A 283 -17.55 -17.54 15.89
N SER A 284 -18.67 -17.89 15.24
CA SER A 284 -18.81 -19.18 14.56
C SER A 284 -17.76 -19.38 13.47
N LEU A 285 -17.38 -18.32 12.73
CA LEU A 285 -16.33 -18.39 11.71
C LEU A 285 -15.01 -18.87 12.32
N TYR A 286 -14.63 -18.33 13.48
CA TYR A 286 -13.42 -18.73 14.17
C TYR A 286 -13.47 -20.20 14.63
N VAL A 287 -14.62 -20.64 15.14
CA VAL A 287 -14.84 -22.05 15.50
C VAL A 287 -14.76 -22.96 14.28
N TRP A 288 -15.34 -22.57 13.15
CA TRP A 288 -15.27 -23.35 11.91
C TRP A 288 -13.85 -23.41 11.34
N LEU A 289 -13.09 -22.33 11.47
CA LEU A 289 -11.68 -22.28 11.11
C LEU A 289 -10.87 -23.27 11.94
N LEU A 290 -10.99 -23.24 13.26
CA LEU A 290 -10.23 -24.11 14.16
C LEU A 290 -10.62 -25.60 14.06
N ASN A 291 -11.80 -25.89 13.53
CA ASN A 291 -12.26 -27.25 13.23
C ASN A 291 -11.97 -27.69 11.80
N THR A 292 -11.31 -26.85 10.99
CA THR A 292 -10.86 -27.25 9.66
C THR A 292 -9.68 -28.20 9.79
N PRO A 293 -9.67 -29.36 9.09
CA PRO A 293 -8.53 -30.28 9.13
C PRO A 293 -7.24 -29.59 8.70
N VAL A 294 -6.18 -29.79 9.49
CA VAL A 294 -4.81 -29.33 9.20
C VAL A 294 -4.09 -30.44 8.43
N GLY A 295 -3.43 -30.06 7.34
CA GLY A 295 -2.59 -30.92 6.52
C GLY A 295 -1.19 -31.13 7.12
N ARG A 296 -0.25 -31.55 6.28
CA ARG A 296 1.12 -31.83 6.70
C ARG A 296 1.89 -30.53 6.96
N HIS A 297 2.59 -30.48 8.09
CA HIS A 297 3.51 -29.39 8.41
C HIS A 297 4.76 -29.44 7.50
N GLY A 298 5.24 -28.26 7.08
CA GLY A 298 6.37 -28.10 6.15
C GLY A 298 5.98 -28.11 4.67
N GLU A 299 4.77 -28.52 4.33
CA GLU A 299 4.25 -28.45 2.96
C GLU A 299 3.72 -27.04 2.66
N TYR A 300 4.15 -26.45 1.55
CA TYR A 300 3.69 -25.13 1.13
C TYR A 300 2.25 -25.17 0.63
N VAL A 301 1.36 -24.43 1.30
CA VAL A 301 -0.03 -24.20 0.91
C VAL A 301 -0.38 -22.74 1.15
N TYR A 302 -0.49 -21.94 0.08
CA TYR A 302 -0.95 -20.56 0.18
C TYR A 302 -2.31 -20.49 0.88
N SER A 303 -2.35 -19.90 2.07
CA SER A 303 -3.46 -20.04 3.02
C SER A 303 -3.92 -18.72 3.61
N ASP A 304 -5.22 -18.45 3.48
CA ASP A 304 -5.90 -17.34 4.15
C ASP A 304 -6.11 -17.62 5.64
N MET A 305 -6.26 -18.90 6.00
CA MET A 305 -6.65 -19.34 7.35
C MET A 305 -5.64 -18.88 8.41
N GLY A 306 -4.36 -18.83 8.07
CA GLY A 306 -3.32 -18.33 8.96
C GLY A 306 -3.53 -16.87 9.35
N TYR A 307 -4.02 -16.06 8.43
CA TYR A 307 -4.16 -14.62 8.62
C TYR A 307 -5.37 -14.22 9.49
N TYR A 308 -6.39 -15.08 9.58
CA TYR A 308 -7.43 -14.95 10.62
C TYR A 308 -6.85 -15.13 12.04
N LEU A 309 -5.95 -16.10 12.19
CA LEU A 309 -5.28 -16.38 13.48
C LEU A 309 -4.30 -15.25 13.83
N LEU A 310 -3.52 -14.78 12.84
CA LEU A 310 -2.59 -13.67 13.04
C LEU A 310 -3.32 -12.35 13.36
N GLN A 311 -4.50 -12.10 12.78
CA GLN A 311 -5.33 -10.98 13.19
C GLN A 311 -5.70 -11.07 14.68
N ARG A 312 -6.24 -12.22 15.14
CA ARG A 312 -6.59 -12.42 16.56
C ARG A 312 -5.39 -12.21 17.47
N LEU A 313 -4.21 -12.69 17.06
CA LEU A 313 -2.96 -12.46 17.79
C LEU A 313 -2.62 -10.97 17.88
N ILE A 314 -2.64 -10.25 16.76
CA ILE A 314 -2.36 -8.80 16.73
C ILE A 314 -3.33 -8.06 17.65
N GLU A 315 -4.62 -8.36 17.56
CA GLU A 315 -5.65 -7.70 18.39
C GLU A 315 -5.47 -8.01 19.88
N ARG A 316 -5.06 -9.24 20.23
CA ARG A 316 -4.76 -9.63 21.61
C ARG A 316 -3.53 -8.90 22.16
N VAL A 317 -2.44 -8.87 21.39
CA VAL A 317 -1.16 -8.29 21.84
C VAL A 317 -1.19 -6.77 21.85
N SER A 318 -1.85 -6.15 20.86
CA SER A 318 -1.94 -4.69 20.76
C SER A 318 -3.07 -4.09 21.61
N GLY A 319 -4.10 -4.88 21.94
CA GLY A 319 -5.33 -4.41 22.57
C GLY A 319 -6.22 -3.56 21.66
N LEU A 320 -5.92 -3.51 20.35
CA LEU A 320 -6.65 -2.71 19.36
C LEU A 320 -7.12 -3.59 18.20
N PRO A 321 -8.32 -3.32 17.62
CA PRO A 321 -8.72 -3.93 16.35
C PRO A 321 -7.68 -3.70 15.26
N LEU A 322 -7.47 -4.67 14.36
CA LEU A 322 -6.41 -4.62 13.34
C LEU A 322 -6.44 -3.31 12.52
N ASN A 323 -7.62 -2.90 12.05
CA ASN A 323 -7.79 -1.67 11.27
C ASN A 323 -7.41 -0.42 12.06
N VAL A 324 -7.65 -0.40 13.38
CA VAL A 324 -7.30 0.73 14.25
C VAL A 324 -5.81 0.73 14.56
N TYR A 325 -5.23 -0.45 14.80
CA TYR A 325 -3.80 -0.59 15.09
C TYR A 325 -2.97 -0.10 13.91
N VAL A 326 -3.20 -0.65 12.71
CA VAL A 326 -2.40 -0.30 11.53
C VAL A 326 -2.56 1.17 11.11
N GLU A 327 -3.77 1.73 11.23
CA GLU A 327 -4.03 3.15 10.97
C GLU A 327 -3.19 4.05 11.90
N ARG A 328 -3.17 3.72 13.21
CA ARG A 328 -2.44 4.52 14.21
C ARG A 328 -0.93 4.35 14.16
N THR A 329 -0.46 3.17 13.75
CA THR A 329 0.97 2.85 13.72
C THR A 329 1.62 3.31 12.42
N PHE A 330 0.96 3.12 11.29
CA PHE A 330 1.54 3.35 9.97
C PHE A 330 0.76 4.38 9.16
N TYR A 331 -0.50 4.11 8.79
CA TYR A 331 -1.18 4.89 7.73
C TYR A 331 -1.32 6.36 8.08
N GLY A 332 -1.88 6.67 9.25
CA GLY A 332 -2.07 8.04 9.71
C GLY A 332 -0.74 8.81 9.84
N PRO A 333 0.24 8.31 10.61
CA PRO A 333 1.53 8.99 10.76
C PRO A 333 2.35 9.13 9.47
N MET A 334 2.18 8.22 8.51
CA MET A 334 2.84 8.29 7.19
C MET A 334 2.10 9.19 6.19
N GLY A 335 0.87 9.60 6.50
CA GLY A 335 0.03 10.39 5.58
C GLY A 335 -0.65 9.57 4.49
N LEU A 336 -0.83 8.26 4.70
CA LEU A 336 -1.42 7.35 3.72
C LEU A 336 -2.94 7.39 3.82
N HIS A 337 -3.54 8.43 3.25
CA HIS A 337 -4.93 8.81 3.53
C HIS A 337 -5.98 7.94 2.84
N THR A 338 -5.64 7.22 1.78
CA THR A 338 -6.54 6.32 1.05
C THR A 338 -6.53 4.89 1.59
N LEU A 339 -5.41 4.45 2.18
CA LEU A 339 -5.32 3.11 2.78
C LEU A 339 -6.28 2.96 3.94
N THR A 340 -7.33 2.17 3.74
CA THR A 340 -8.37 2.03 4.76
C THR A 340 -9.20 0.77 4.61
N TYR A 341 -9.77 0.30 5.71
CA TYR A 341 -10.84 -0.69 5.69
C TYR A 341 -12.19 0.02 5.61
N MET A 342 -13.19 -0.63 5.01
CA MET A 342 -14.56 -0.09 4.92
C MET A 342 -14.59 1.33 4.33
N PRO A 343 -14.09 1.53 3.09
CA PRO A 343 -13.89 2.86 2.49
C PRO A 343 -15.18 3.68 2.38
N TYR A 344 -16.36 3.05 2.35
CA TYR A 344 -17.66 3.73 2.31
C TYR A 344 -17.95 4.63 3.52
N TRP A 345 -17.20 4.51 4.61
CA TRP A 345 -17.29 5.45 5.75
C TRP A 345 -16.57 6.78 5.50
N ARG A 346 -15.59 6.79 4.58
CA ARG A 346 -14.67 7.93 4.37
C ARG A 346 -14.77 8.54 2.98
N PHE A 347 -15.13 7.73 1.99
CA PHE A 347 -15.09 8.10 0.59
C PHE A 347 -16.46 7.98 -0.07
N PRO A 348 -16.80 8.90 -0.98
CA PRO A 348 -17.99 8.76 -1.81
C PRO A 348 -17.85 7.52 -2.71
N LYS A 349 -18.98 6.90 -3.07
CA LYS A 349 -19.00 5.65 -3.83
C LYS A 349 -18.25 5.77 -5.16
N GLU A 350 -18.29 6.95 -5.78
CA GLU A 350 -17.68 7.28 -7.06
C GLU A 350 -16.14 7.31 -7.00
N ARG A 351 -15.55 7.33 -5.80
CA ARG A 351 -14.11 7.19 -5.55
C ARG A 351 -13.67 5.75 -5.33
N ILE A 352 -14.59 4.78 -5.37
CA ILE A 352 -14.28 3.37 -5.08
C ILE A 352 -14.56 2.53 -6.31
N MET A 353 -13.64 1.64 -6.66
CA MET A 353 -13.77 0.75 -7.81
C MET A 353 -14.68 -0.44 -7.48
N PRO A 354 -15.68 -0.78 -8.32
CA PRO A 354 -16.54 -1.94 -8.10
C PRO A 354 -15.79 -3.24 -8.39
N THR A 355 -16.19 -4.32 -7.72
CA THR A 355 -15.60 -5.67 -7.92
C THR A 355 -16.59 -6.61 -8.64
N GLU A 356 -16.83 -7.83 -8.17
CA GLU A 356 -17.72 -8.75 -8.87
C GLU A 356 -19.21 -8.46 -8.61
N TYR A 357 -20.07 -8.89 -9.54
CA TYR A 357 -21.46 -9.17 -9.21
C TYR A 357 -21.53 -10.54 -8.55
N ASP A 358 -21.63 -10.56 -7.22
CA ASP A 358 -21.67 -11.80 -6.46
C ASP A 358 -23.05 -12.44 -6.59
N VAL A 359 -23.14 -13.52 -7.37
CA VAL A 359 -24.39 -14.26 -7.62
C VAL A 359 -24.75 -15.26 -6.52
N GLU A 360 -23.79 -15.73 -5.72
CA GLU A 360 -23.99 -16.85 -4.79
C GLU A 360 -24.34 -16.35 -3.39
N PHE A 361 -23.56 -15.40 -2.88
CA PHE A 361 -23.65 -14.95 -1.49
C PHE A 361 -24.42 -13.64 -1.34
N ARG A 362 -23.90 -12.52 -1.88
CA ARG A 362 -24.48 -11.18 -1.65
C ARG A 362 -25.58 -10.78 -2.64
N ARG A 363 -25.67 -11.45 -3.80
CA ARG A 363 -26.69 -11.27 -4.85
C ARG A 363 -26.79 -9.84 -5.38
N GLN A 364 -25.64 -9.18 -5.45
CA GLN A 364 -25.54 -7.80 -5.89
C GLN A 364 -24.13 -7.49 -6.40
N GLN A 365 -23.99 -6.35 -7.05
CA GLN A 365 -22.69 -5.77 -7.34
C GLN A 365 -21.99 -5.41 -6.03
N VAL A 366 -20.84 -6.00 -5.77
CA VAL A 366 -20.00 -5.63 -4.63
C VAL A 366 -19.28 -4.32 -4.98
N TRP A 367 -19.51 -3.30 -4.15
CA TRP A 367 -18.99 -1.94 -4.37
C TRP A 367 -18.80 -1.22 -3.04
N GLY A 368 -17.55 -1.02 -2.63
CA GLY A 368 -17.19 -0.41 -1.35
C GLY A 368 -17.09 -1.40 -0.18
N ASP A 369 -17.78 -2.54 -0.26
CA ASP A 369 -17.60 -3.66 0.66
C ASP A 369 -16.51 -4.61 0.13
N VAL A 370 -15.79 -5.29 1.02
CA VAL A 370 -14.71 -6.23 0.65
C VAL A 370 -15.23 -7.36 -0.24
N HIS A 371 -14.47 -7.68 -1.28
CA HIS A 371 -14.74 -8.77 -2.22
C HIS A 371 -14.73 -10.13 -1.53
N ASP A 372 -13.72 -10.42 -0.72
CA ASP A 372 -13.58 -11.72 -0.04
C ASP A 372 -14.78 -12.00 0.89
N PRO A 373 -15.52 -13.11 0.69
CA PRO A 373 -16.72 -13.38 1.48
C PRO A 373 -16.40 -13.69 2.95
N GLY A 374 -15.24 -14.28 3.24
CA GLY A 374 -14.83 -14.57 4.61
C GLY A 374 -14.50 -13.30 5.41
N ALA A 375 -13.87 -12.32 4.77
CA ALA A 375 -13.61 -11.00 5.34
C ALA A 375 -14.92 -10.19 5.48
N ALA A 376 -15.84 -10.30 4.53
CA ALA A 376 -17.16 -9.71 4.63
C ALA A 376 -17.90 -10.23 5.88
N MET A 377 -17.84 -11.54 6.14
CA MET A 377 -18.42 -12.15 7.36
C MET A 377 -17.76 -11.70 8.67
N LEU A 378 -16.58 -11.07 8.63
CA LEU A 378 -15.95 -10.40 9.78
C LEU A 378 -16.30 -8.92 9.90
N GLY A 379 -17.20 -8.40 9.05
CA GLY A 379 -17.57 -6.98 9.01
C GLY A 379 -16.59 -6.14 8.17
N GLY A 380 -15.85 -6.76 7.25
CA GLY A 380 -14.95 -6.07 6.34
C GLY A 380 -13.52 -5.86 6.85
N VAL A 381 -13.23 -6.21 8.11
CA VAL A 381 -11.87 -6.12 8.69
C VAL A 381 -11.32 -7.52 8.93
N ALA A 382 -10.45 -7.98 8.04
CA ALA A 382 -9.80 -9.27 8.16
C ALA A 382 -8.30 -9.21 7.87
N GLY A 383 -7.51 -10.09 8.48
CA GLY A 383 -6.06 -10.12 8.26
C GLY A 383 -5.64 -10.52 6.85
N HIS A 384 -6.49 -11.24 6.11
CA HIS A 384 -6.17 -11.73 4.76
C HIS A 384 -6.72 -10.86 3.63
N ALA A 385 -7.72 -10.00 3.91
CA ALA A 385 -8.42 -9.17 2.93
C ALA A 385 -9.23 -8.03 3.61
N GLY A 386 -9.63 -7.00 2.85
CA GLY A 386 -10.51 -5.93 3.33
C GLY A 386 -9.92 -4.53 3.26
N LEU A 387 -8.63 -4.42 2.97
CA LEU A 387 -7.99 -3.13 2.76
C LEU A 387 -8.31 -2.59 1.36
N PHE A 388 -8.55 -1.29 1.28
CA PHE A 388 -8.69 -0.51 0.06
C PHE A 388 -7.63 0.57 0.02
N GLY A 389 -7.24 1.02 -1.18
CA GLY A 389 -6.31 2.13 -1.36
C GLY A 389 -5.99 2.42 -2.82
N ASP A 390 -5.23 3.49 -3.05
CA ASP A 390 -4.63 3.81 -4.35
C ASP A 390 -3.18 3.30 -4.46
N ALA A 391 -2.57 3.48 -5.64
CA ALA A 391 -1.23 2.97 -5.87
C ALA A 391 -0.16 3.75 -5.09
N GLN A 392 -0.34 5.05 -4.85
CA GLN A 392 0.65 5.89 -4.17
C GLN A 392 0.82 5.44 -2.71
N ASP A 393 -0.27 5.25 -1.98
CA ASP A 393 -0.21 4.85 -0.58
C ASP A 393 0.30 3.42 -0.41
N VAL A 394 -0.10 2.52 -1.31
CA VAL A 394 0.43 1.15 -1.36
C VAL A 394 1.94 1.17 -1.65
N GLY A 395 2.37 2.00 -2.60
CA GLY A 395 3.77 2.19 -2.95
C GLY A 395 4.60 2.74 -1.79
N ALA A 396 4.04 3.64 -0.98
CA ALA A 396 4.75 4.25 0.14
C ALA A 396 5.08 3.24 1.25
N LEU A 397 4.24 2.23 1.47
CA LEU A 397 4.57 1.10 2.35
C LEU A 397 5.79 0.33 1.83
N MET A 398 5.83 0.06 0.52
CA MET A 398 6.96 -0.63 -0.09
C MET A 398 8.24 0.22 -0.05
N GLN A 399 8.12 1.53 -0.28
CA GLN A 399 9.24 2.47 -0.17
C GLN A 399 9.78 2.57 1.26
N LEU A 400 8.93 2.50 2.29
CA LEU A 400 9.38 2.42 3.69
C LEU A 400 10.29 1.21 3.91
N LEU A 401 9.98 0.07 3.31
CA LEU A 401 10.79 -1.15 3.41
C LEU A 401 12.11 -1.00 2.64
N LEU A 402 12.09 -0.42 1.44
CA LEU A 402 13.32 -0.10 0.69
C LEU A 402 14.22 0.88 1.45
N ASN A 403 13.61 1.85 2.14
CA ASN A 403 14.27 2.80 3.04
C ASN A 403 14.65 2.18 4.40
N LYS A 404 14.64 0.85 4.53
CA LYS A 404 15.09 0.14 5.74
C LYS A 404 14.34 0.57 7.01
N GLY A 405 13.04 0.84 6.85
CA GLY A 405 12.12 1.13 7.94
C GLY A 405 11.90 2.61 8.23
N THR A 406 12.39 3.52 7.39
CA THR A 406 12.15 4.97 7.52
C THR A 406 11.29 5.52 6.39
N TYR A 407 10.43 6.50 6.71
CA TYR A 407 9.64 7.24 5.73
C TYR A 407 9.21 8.57 6.35
N GLY A 408 9.21 9.67 5.58
CA GLY A 408 8.76 10.98 6.07
C GLY A 408 9.48 11.47 7.34
N GLY A 409 10.81 11.27 7.41
CA GLY A 409 11.65 11.73 8.51
C GLY A 409 11.53 10.91 9.79
N ARG A 410 10.75 9.82 9.77
CA ARG A 410 10.48 8.97 10.93
C ARG A 410 10.90 7.52 10.68
N ARG A 411 11.45 6.88 11.71
CA ARG A 411 11.65 5.43 11.76
C ARG A 411 10.40 4.74 12.31
N TYR A 412 9.88 3.79 11.54
CA TYR A 412 8.74 2.95 11.91
C TYR A 412 9.18 1.54 12.31
N LEU A 413 10.23 1.04 11.66
CA LEU A 413 10.78 -0.31 11.85
C LEU A 413 12.30 -0.24 11.92
N SER A 414 12.94 -1.11 12.71
CA SER A 414 14.38 -1.31 12.62
C SER A 414 14.76 -1.98 11.30
N GLU A 415 15.98 -1.69 10.82
CA GLU A 415 16.55 -2.36 9.65
C GLU A 415 16.64 -3.87 9.85
N ALA A 416 16.89 -4.33 11.08
CA ALA A 416 16.94 -5.75 11.41
C ALA A 416 15.60 -6.45 11.18
N VAL A 417 14.48 -5.85 11.61
CA VAL A 417 13.15 -6.41 11.37
C VAL A 417 12.79 -6.39 9.88
N VAL A 418 13.11 -5.30 9.18
CA VAL A 418 12.89 -5.24 7.73
C VAL A 418 13.65 -6.37 7.04
N LYS A 419 14.95 -6.53 7.31
CA LYS A 419 15.79 -7.61 6.76
C LYS A 419 15.25 -9.00 7.09
N GLU A 420 14.80 -9.22 8.34
CA GLU A 420 14.29 -10.52 8.77
C GLU A 420 13.02 -10.92 8.05
N PHE A 421 12.12 -9.97 7.77
CA PHE A 421 10.86 -10.25 7.11
C PHE A 421 10.99 -10.39 5.58
N THR A 422 11.90 -9.66 4.95
CA THR A 422 12.05 -9.66 3.49
C THR A 422 13.02 -10.72 2.97
N ARG A 423 13.92 -11.25 3.83
CA ARG A 423 14.80 -12.35 3.44
C ARG A 423 14.02 -13.65 3.22
N CYS A 424 14.57 -14.51 2.37
CA CYS A 424 14.06 -15.86 2.25
C CYS A 424 14.26 -16.65 3.55
N GLN A 425 13.22 -17.37 3.97
CA GLN A 425 13.22 -18.11 5.23
C GLN A 425 13.77 -19.53 5.10
N TYR A 426 13.43 -20.23 4.01
CA TYR A 426 13.74 -21.64 3.82
C TYR A 426 14.36 -21.98 2.45
N CYS A 427 14.99 -21.01 1.78
CA CYS A 427 15.74 -21.27 0.55
C CYS A 427 17.05 -22.05 0.83
N LYS A 428 17.58 -22.75 -0.19
CA LYS A 428 18.85 -23.49 -0.08
C LYS A 428 20.02 -22.51 0.14
N MET A 429 21.14 -22.98 0.70
CA MET A 429 22.27 -22.11 1.06
C MET A 429 22.91 -21.39 -0.12
N GLU A 430 22.88 -22.01 -1.31
CA GLU A 430 23.33 -21.40 -2.58
C GLU A 430 22.42 -20.21 -2.98
N ASP A 431 21.24 -20.10 -2.36
CA ASP A 431 20.21 -19.13 -2.70
C ASP A 431 20.12 -17.96 -1.71
N ALA A 432 20.87 -18.02 -0.61
CA ALA A 432 20.76 -17.08 0.50
C ALA A 432 21.53 -15.76 0.30
N GLY A 433 22.20 -15.58 -0.85
CA GLY A 433 23.09 -14.44 -1.12
C GLY A 433 24.40 -14.49 -0.33
N SER A 434 25.41 -13.75 -0.80
CA SER A 434 26.79 -13.72 -0.25
C SER A 434 26.92 -13.14 1.16
N ASP A 435 25.86 -12.56 1.72
CA ASP A 435 25.94 -11.64 2.87
C ASP A 435 25.66 -12.30 4.24
N ALA A 436 25.50 -13.62 4.30
CA ALA A 436 25.31 -14.33 5.57
C ALA A 436 26.65 -14.53 6.31
N THR A 437 26.72 -14.07 7.56
CA THR A 437 27.89 -14.28 8.43
C THR A 437 28.03 -15.75 8.85
N ASP A 438 29.23 -16.20 9.16
CA ASP A 438 29.46 -17.62 9.53
C ASP A 438 28.74 -18.02 10.83
N ALA A 439 28.44 -17.05 11.72
CA ALA A 439 27.61 -17.26 12.91
C ALA A 439 26.12 -17.47 12.57
N GLU A 440 25.59 -16.76 11.56
CA GLU A 440 24.24 -16.99 11.04
C GLU A 440 24.15 -18.34 10.32
N LYS A 441 25.19 -18.73 9.57
CA LYS A 441 25.28 -20.06 8.95
C LYS A 441 25.31 -21.17 10.02
N ALA A 442 26.04 -20.97 11.11
CA ALA A 442 26.12 -21.93 12.23
C ALA A 442 24.79 -22.08 13.00
N ARG A 443 24.09 -20.97 13.28
CA ARG A 443 22.72 -21.01 13.86
C ARG A 443 21.73 -21.73 12.95
N ARG A 444 21.78 -21.46 11.63
CA ARG A 444 20.97 -22.16 10.62
C ARG A 444 21.28 -23.67 10.59
N ALA A 445 22.55 -24.05 10.73
CA ALA A 445 22.95 -25.47 10.78
C ALA A 445 22.51 -26.20 12.06
N GLN A 446 22.51 -25.53 13.22
CA GLN A 446 22.03 -26.12 14.47
C GLN A 446 20.50 -26.31 14.51
N GLY A 447 19.72 -25.43 13.86
CA GLY A 447 18.27 -25.62 13.69
C GLY A 447 17.87 -26.69 12.66
N ARG A 448 18.76 -26.99 11.69
CA ARG A 448 18.51 -27.92 10.56
C ARG A 448 18.52 -29.42 10.91
N ARG A 449 19.01 -29.81 12.08
CA ARG A 449 19.21 -31.25 12.39
C ARG A 449 17.92 -32.05 12.63
N ALA A 450 16.74 -31.44 12.54
CA ALA A 450 15.46 -32.08 12.89
C ALA A 450 14.38 -32.12 11.79
N GLU A 451 14.50 -31.45 10.64
CA GLU A 451 13.36 -31.34 9.70
C GLU A 451 13.78 -31.51 8.23
N GLN A 452 13.94 -32.76 7.81
CA GLN A 452 14.01 -33.11 6.38
C GLN A 452 12.65 -32.80 5.72
N GLY A 453 12.62 -31.83 4.80
CA GLY A 453 11.43 -31.51 3.98
C GLY A 453 11.09 -30.03 3.80
N LYS A 454 11.83 -29.09 4.42
CA LYS A 454 11.54 -27.64 4.34
C LYS A 454 12.30 -26.86 3.24
N ASP A 455 13.22 -27.50 2.51
CA ASP A 455 14.27 -26.82 1.73
C ASP A 455 13.86 -26.26 0.34
N GLU A 456 12.58 -25.93 0.11
CA GLU A 456 12.10 -25.39 -1.19
C GLU A 456 11.13 -24.19 -1.05
N ASN A 457 10.85 -23.73 0.17
CA ASN A 457 9.91 -22.64 0.40
C ASN A 457 10.59 -21.26 0.30
N ARG A 458 10.45 -20.62 -0.86
CA ARG A 458 11.08 -19.33 -1.20
C ARG A 458 10.50 -18.08 -0.51
N ARG A 459 9.62 -18.22 0.47
CA ARG A 459 8.87 -17.09 1.04
C ARG A 459 9.73 -16.20 1.94
N GLY A 460 9.44 -14.91 1.93
CA GLY A 460 9.68 -14.04 3.07
C GLY A 460 8.57 -14.20 4.11
N LEU A 461 8.69 -13.53 5.25
CA LEU A 461 7.64 -13.55 6.28
C LEU A 461 6.46 -12.70 5.83
N GLY A 462 5.45 -13.35 5.27
CA GLY A 462 4.29 -12.72 4.66
C GLY A 462 4.51 -12.19 3.24
N PHE A 463 5.74 -12.23 2.72
CA PHE A 463 6.07 -11.75 1.37
C PHE A 463 6.29 -12.89 0.38
N ASP A 464 5.86 -12.66 -0.86
CA ASP A 464 6.29 -13.41 -2.04
C ASP A 464 7.74 -13.02 -2.37
N LYS A 465 8.47 -13.93 -3.01
CA LYS A 465 9.77 -13.67 -3.64
C LYS A 465 9.73 -14.09 -5.13
N PRO A 466 10.73 -13.80 -5.96
CA PRO A 466 10.78 -14.30 -7.33
C PRO A 466 10.94 -15.83 -7.38
N VAL A 467 10.57 -16.44 -8.50
CA VAL A 467 10.80 -17.86 -8.79
C VAL A 467 12.16 -18.00 -9.47
N ARG A 468 12.85 -19.13 -9.26
CA ARG A 468 14.08 -19.48 -9.97
C ARG A 468 13.73 -20.26 -11.24
N ASP A 469 14.50 -20.03 -12.31
CA ASP A 469 14.46 -20.81 -13.55
C ASP A 469 13.21 -20.64 -14.44
N GLY A 470 12.50 -19.52 -14.31
CA GLY A 470 11.67 -18.98 -15.40
C GLY A 470 10.29 -19.57 -15.66
N GLU A 471 9.85 -20.57 -14.88
CA GLU A 471 8.51 -21.15 -15.08
C GLU A 471 7.53 -20.81 -13.95
N GLY A 472 6.63 -19.88 -14.25
CA GLY A 472 5.44 -19.57 -13.45
C GLY A 472 5.75 -18.82 -12.15
N GLY A 473 5.26 -17.59 -12.01
CA GLY A 473 5.49 -16.78 -10.82
C GLY A 473 4.78 -15.44 -10.89
N PRO A 474 4.82 -14.64 -9.81
CA PRO A 474 4.22 -13.30 -9.81
C PRO A 474 5.10 -12.25 -10.50
N THR A 475 6.29 -12.61 -11.00
CA THR A 475 7.29 -11.68 -11.53
C THR A 475 7.89 -12.12 -12.85
N CYS A 476 8.54 -11.18 -13.56
CA CYS A 476 9.49 -11.52 -14.63
C CYS A 476 10.73 -12.22 -14.05
N ASP A 477 11.58 -12.77 -14.92
CA ASP A 477 12.89 -13.33 -14.57
C ASP A 477 13.98 -12.26 -14.41
N CYS A 478 13.62 -11.01 -14.68
CA CYS A 478 14.48 -9.85 -14.71
C CYS A 478 14.62 -9.12 -13.35
N VAL A 479 13.83 -9.52 -12.35
CA VAL A 479 13.89 -8.94 -11.00
C VAL A 479 14.97 -9.59 -10.15
N SER A 480 15.55 -8.83 -9.19
CA SER A 480 16.51 -9.41 -8.26
C SER A 480 15.87 -10.46 -7.35
N TYR A 481 16.62 -11.49 -6.96
CA TYR A 481 16.15 -12.46 -5.95
C TYR A 481 15.97 -11.85 -4.56
N ALA A 482 16.60 -10.70 -4.30
CA ALA A 482 16.38 -9.91 -3.10
C ALA A 482 14.96 -9.31 -3.08
N SER A 483 14.34 -9.08 -4.25
CA SER A 483 13.02 -8.48 -4.37
C SER A 483 11.91 -9.27 -3.66
N PHE A 484 10.84 -8.55 -3.32
CA PHE A 484 9.74 -9.07 -2.54
C PHE A 484 8.45 -8.28 -2.80
N GLY A 485 7.31 -8.92 -2.59
CA GLY A 485 6.03 -8.27 -2.79
C GLY A 485 4.85 -9.19 -2.54
N HIS A 486 3.71 -8.89 -3.13
CA HIS A 486 2.56 -9.78 -3.16
C HIS A 486 1.59 -9.44 -4.28
N THR A 487 0.66 -10.35 -4.56
CA THR A 487 -0.44 -10.16 -5.51
C THR A 487 -1.79 -10.33 -4.82
N GLY A 488 -2.82 -9.69 -5.35
CA GLY A 488 -4.20 -9.77 -4.86
C GLY A 488 -5.16 -10.33 -5.90
N PHE A 489 -6.16 -11.07 -5.42
CA PHE A 489 -7.15 -11.75 -6.27
C PHE A 489 -7.95 -10.79 -7.16
N THR A 490 -8.18 -9.55 -6.72
CA THR A 490 -8.86 -8.49 -7.49
C THR A 490 -8.03 -7.96 -8.66
N GLY A 491 -6.80 -8.46 -8.86
CA GLY A 491 -5.91 -8.07 -9.94
C GLY A 491 -4.83 -7.07 -9.53
N THR A 492 -4.59 -6.97 -8.22
CA THR A 492 -3.64 -6.02 -7.64
C THR A 492 -2.25 -6.66 -7.45
N MET A 493 -1.22 -5.83 -7.41
CA MET A 493 0.17 -6.22 -7.15
C MET A 493 0.91 -5.04 -6.53
N MET A 494 1.80 -5.34 -5.58
CA MET A 494 2.82 -4.43 -5.11
C MET A 494 4.13 -5.19 -4.99
N TRP A 495 5.21 -4.59 -5.48
CA TRP A 495 6.52 -5.23 -5.54
C TRP A 495 7.62 -4.22 -5.28
N ALA A 496 8.67 -4.65 -4.58
CA ALA A 496 9.86 -3.84 -4.33
C ALA A 496 11.12 -4.64 -4.67
N ASP A 497 12.01 -4.01 -5.42
CA ASP A 497 13.34 -4.52 -5.72
C ASP A 497 14.39 -3.66 -5.01
N PRO A 498 15.06 -4.18 -3.97
CA PRO A 498 16.07 -3.42 -3.23
C PRO A 498 17.41 -3.29 -3.98
N GLU A 499 17.70 -4.12 -4.98
CA GLU A 499 18.94 -4.00 -5.76
C GLU A 499 18.84 -2.86 -6.78
N GLN A 500 17.69 -2.75 -7.44
CA GLN A 500 17.43 -1.69 -8.42
C GLN A 500 16.69 -0.48 -7.84
N GLN A 501 16.32 -0.52 -6.55
CA GLN A 501 15.54 0.50 -5.85
C GLN A 501 14.22 0.83 -6.56
N VAL A 502 13.53 -0.20 -7.05
CA VAL A 502 12.26 -0.09 -7.78
C VAL A 502 11.09 -0.42 -6.86
N VAL A 503 10.05 0.42 -6.89
CA VAL A 503 8.71 0.09 -6.39
C VAL A 503 7.77 0.03 -7.59
N TYR A 504 7.07 -1.08 -7.74
CA TYR A 504 6.06 -1.31 -8.78
C TYR A 504 4.71 -1.64 -8.14
N VAL A 505 3.68 -0.87 -8.46
CA VAL A 505 2.30 -1.12 -8.03
C VAL A 505 1.38 -1.16 -9.26
N PHE A 506 0.57 -2.20 -9.34
CA PHE A 506 -0.49 -2.33 -10.34
C PHE A 506 -1.79 -2.65 -9.63
N LEU A 507 -2.79 -1.78 -9.75
CA LEU A 507 -4.11 -1.98 -9.18
C LEU A 507 -5.14 -2.10 -10.30
N SER A 508 -6.03 -3.09 -10.23
CA SER A 508 -7.14 -3.21 -11.17
C SER A 508 -8.36 -3.76 -10.46
N ASN A 509 -9.52 -3.66 -11.09
CA ASN A 509 -10.73 -4.36 -10.67
C ASN A 509 -11.07 -5.50 -11.65
N ARG A 510 -10.10 -6.37 -11.94
CA ARG A 510 -10.22 -7.46 -12.95
C ARG A 510 -11.38 -8.43 -12.72
N VAL A 511 -11.85 -8.52 -11.48
CA VAL A 511 -13.00 -9.35 -11.08
C VAL A 511 -14.34 -8.72 -11.44
N TYR A 512 -14.36 -7.49 -11.95
CA TYR A 512 -15.57 -6.86 -12.46
C TYR A 512 -15.91 -7.35 -13.89
N PRO A 513 -17.17 -7.73 -14.17
CA PRO A 513 -18.24 -8.05 -13.22
C PRO A 513 -18.21 -9.52 -12.76
N VAL A 514 -17.28 -10.34 -13.28
CA VAL A 514 -17.21 -11.79 -12.99
C VAL A 514 -15.81 -12.17 -12.47
N ALA A 515 -15.72 -12.69 -11.25
CA ALA A 515 -14.46 -13.10 -10.64
C ALA A 515 -13.70 -14.21 -11.38
N ALA A 516 -14.39 -14.98 -12.22
CA ALA A 516 -13.78 -16.02 -13.07
C ALA A 516 -12.91 -15.45 -14.22
N ASN A 517 -12.87 -14.13 -14.42
CA ASN A 517 -12.05 -13.51 -15.46
C ASN A 517 -10.54 -13.72 -15.20
N ARG A 518 -9.88 -14.51 -16.07
CA ARG A 518 -8.45 -14.87 -15.97
C ARG A 518 -7.55 -14.14 -16.95
N LYS A 519 -8.10 -13.29 -17.82
CA LYS A 519 -7.35 -12.65 -18.91
C LYS A 519 -6.15 -11.82 -18.45
N LEU A 520 -6.23 -11.19 -17.28
CA LEU A 520 -5.09 -10.47 -16.69
C LEU A 520 -3.86 -11.40 -16.52
N LEU A 521 -4.10 -12.66 -16.15
CA LEU A 521 -3.05 -13.68 -16.00
C LEU A 521 -2.70 -14.31 -17.36
N GLU A 522 -3.69 -14.61 -18.20
CA GLU A 522 -3.45 -15.25 -19.51
C GLU A 522 -2.64 -14.35 -20.47
N LEU A 523 -2.72 -13.03 -20.29
CA LEU A 523 -1.97 -12.04 -21.06
C LEU A 523 -0.69 -11.56 -20.36
N ASP A 524 -0.39 -12.11 -19.17
CA ASP A 524 0.78 -11.77 -18.35
C ASP A 524 1.01 -10.26 -18.16
N ILE A 525 -0.06 -9.47 -18.08
CA ILE A 525 -0.02 -7.99 -18.13
C ILE A 525 0.92 -7.42 -17.06
N ARG A 526 0.81 -7.90 -15.81
CA ARG A 526 1.64 -7.41 -14.70
C ARG A 526 3.12 -7.77 -14.89
N THR A 527 3.37 -9.00 -15.35
CA THR A 527 4.72 -9.52 -15.59
C THR A 527 5.40 -8.77 -16.73
N ARG A 528 4.70 -8.54 -17.84
CA ARG A 528 5.19 -7.77 -18.99
C ARG A 528 5.44 -6.30 -18.67
N ILE A 529 4.56 -5.68 -17.86
CA ILE A 529 4.81 -4.31 -17.36
C ILE A 529 6.06 -4.30 -16.48
N GLN A 530 6.21 -5.28 -15.59
CA GLN A 530 7.40 -5.40 -14.76
C GLN A 530 8.67 -5.57 -15.60
N GLU A 531 8.63 -6.37 -16.66
CA GLU A 531 9.74 -6.52 -17.61
C GLU A 531 10.14 -5.18 -18.24
N VAL A 532 9.18 -4.41 -18.77
CA VAL A 532 9.44 -3.07 -19.31
C VAL A 532 10.11 -2.16 -18.28
N ILE A 533 9.64 -2.19 -17.03
CA ILE A 533 10.22 -1.37 -15.95
C ILE A 533 11.67 -1.75 -15.70
N HIS A 534 11.94 -3.04 -15.52
CA HIS A 534 13.26 -3.54 -15.16
C HIS A 534 14.26 -3.48 -16.32
N ASP A 535 13.82 -3.60 -17.57
CA ASP A 535 14.65 -3.38 -18.75
C ASP A 535 15.07 -1.90 -18.85
N ALA A 536 14.11 -0.99 -18.69
CA ALA A 536 14.36 0.45 -18.74
C ALA A 536 15.27 0.93 -17.58
N VAL A 537 15.17 0.30 -16.40
CA VAL A 537 16.07 0.56 -15.26
C VAL A 537 17.41 -0.16 -15.42
N GLY A 538 17.43 -1.38 -15.95
CA GLY A 538 18.62 -2.20 -16.15
C GLY A 538 19.60 -1.61 -17.16
N GLY A 539 19.08 -0.93 -18.19
CA GLY A 539 19.89 -0.14 -19.14
C GLY A 539 20.78 0.92 -18.46
N ARG A 540 20.38 1.43 -17.30
CA ARG A 540 21.13 2.40 -16.48
C ARG A 540 22.40 1.80 -15.86
N VAL A 541 22.33 0.57 -15.35
CA VAL A 541 23.44 -0.09 -14.62
C VAL A 541 24.60 -0.44 -15.55
N VAL A 542 24.31 -0.70 -16.84
CA VAL A 542 25.35 -0.96 -17.85
C VAL A 542 26.03 0.33 -18.30
N ALA A 543 25.28 1.44 -18.39
CA ALA A 543 25.83 2.75 -18.76
C ALA A 543 26.73 3.34 -17.66
N ASP A 544 26.32 3.28 -16.39
CA ASP A 544 27.09 3.79 -15.25
C ASP A 544 28.39 2.99 -14.98
N ASN A 545 28.44 1.72 -15.39
CA ASN A 545 29.66 0.90 -15.31
C ASN A 545 30.61 1.05 -16.52
N ALA A 546 30.15 1.72 -17.59
CA ALA A 546 30.93 1.97 -18.80
C ALA A 546 31.51 3.40 -18.87
N SER A 547 31.05 4.31 -18.01
CA SER A 547 31.58 5.66 -17.77
C SER A 547 32.59 5.69 -16.62
#